data_AF-A0A0N4W072-F1
#
_entry.id   AF-A0A0N4W072-F1
#
_cell.length_a   1.000
_cell.length_b   1.000
_cell.length_c   1.000
_cell.angle_alpha   90.00
_cell.angle_beta   90.00
_cell.angle_gamma   90.00
#
_symmetry.space_group_name_H-M   'P 1'
#
loop_
_entity.id
_entity.type
_entity.pdbx_description
1 polymer ?
#
loop_
_entity_poly.entity_id
_entity_poly.type
_entity_poly.pdbx_seq_one_letter_code
_entity_poly.pdbx_strand_id
1 'polypeptide(L)'
;MGVPFYGRYWHNVGDAVDPNDDMWRTATASDGQTKFEGGDVQWRDLHHRYNISMARFHQGAKSPYIWIPEKKTFVGFENPESLIHKV
;
A
#
# COMPACT_ATOMS: atom_id res chain seq x y z
N MET A 1 17.50 9.32 -8.38
CA MET A 1 16.43 9.08 -7.39
C MET A 1 16.31 7.57 -7.16
N GLY A 2 16.02 7.10 -5.94
CA GLY A 2 15.86 5.66 -5.67
C GLY A 2 14.46 5.17 -6.05
N VAL A 3 14.37 4.00 -6.71
CA VAL A 3 13.10 3.38 -7.11
C VAL A 3 12.98 2.01 -6.42
N PRO A 4 11.96 1.79 -5.56
CA PRO A 4 11.76 0.49 -4.94
C PRO A 4 11.13 -0.50 -5.92
N PHE A 5 11.87 -1.56 -6.27
CA PHE A 5 11.36 -2.71 -7.02
C PHE A 5 10.71 -3.74 -6.07
N TYR A 6 9.85 -3.25 -5.18
CA TYR A 6 9.04 -4.04 -4.27
C TYR A 6 7.83 -3.22 -3.81
N GLY A 7 6.79 -3.90 -3.33
CA GLY A 7 5.72 -3.30 -2.55
C GLY A 7 5.89 -3.59 -1.07
N ARG A 8 5.31 -2.74 -0.21
CA ARG A 8 5.12 -3.02 1.21
C ARG A 8 3.63 -3.21 1.47
N TYR A 9 3.32 -4.09 2.42
CA TYR A 9 1.95 -4.31 2.85
C TYR A 9 1.83 -4.33 4.36
N TRP A 10 0.64 -4.01 4.83
CA TRP A 10 0.25 -4.03 6.23
C TRP A 10 -1.10 -4.73 6.37
N HIS A 11 -1.24 -5.50 7.44
CA HIS A 11 -2.49 -6.12 7.87
C HIS A 11 -3.09 -5.35 9.06
N ASN A 12 -4.34 -5.69 9.38
CA ASN A 12 -5.10 -5.07 10.46
C ASN A 12 -5.16 -3.53 10.33
N VAL A 13 -5.25 -3.08 9.09
CA VAL A 13 -5.40 -1.66 8.74
C VAL A 13 -6.88 -1.29 8.84
N GLY A 14 -7.15 -0.15 9.47
CA GLY A 14 -8.49 0.40 9.66
C GLY A 14 -8.87 1.40 8.58
N ASP A 15 -9.82 2.26 8.93
CA ASP A 15 -10.31 3.32 8.08
C ASP A 15 -9.24 4.38 7.77
N ALA A 16 -9.54 5.21 6.77
CA ALA A 16 -8.70 6.35 6.43
C ALA A 16 -8.62 7.32 7.61
N VAL A 17 -7.44 7.87 7.84
CA VAL A 17 -7.19 8.88 8.88
C VAL A 17 -7.92 10.18 8.53
N ASP A 18 -7.99 10.50 7.24
CA ASP A 18 -8.81 11.59 6.69
C ASP A 18 -9.89 10.98 5.78
N PRO A 19 -11.18 11.24 6.02
CA PRO A 19 -12.27 10.77 5.14
C PRO A 19 -12.14 11.22 3.67
N ASN A 20 -11.37 12.29 3.40
CA ASN A 20 -11.15 12.83 2.06
C ASN A 20 -9.86 12.30 1.40
N ASP A 21 -8.98 11.61 2.14
CA ASP A 21 -7.75 11.01 1.63
C ASP A 21 -7.62 9.54 2.06
N ASP A 22 -7.96 8.67 1.12
CA ASP A 22 -8.04 7.22 1.34
C ASP A 22 -6.68 6.52 1.45
N MET A 23 -5.57 7.21 1.13
CA MET A 23 -4.23 6.61 1.13
C MET A 23 -3.71 6.37 2.55
N TRP A 24 -3.96 7.28 3.48
CA TRP A 24 -3.38 7.22 4.82
C TRP A 24 -4.33 6.50 5.77
N ARG A 25 -3.92 5.33 6.24
CA ARG A 25 -4.74 4.45 7.07
C ARG A 25 -3.95 3.94 8.27
N THR A 26 -4.62 3.73 9.40
CA THR A 26 -3.97 3.29 10.64
C THR A 26 -3.94 1.78 10.74
N ALA A 27 -2.75 1.19 10.80
CA ALA A 27 -2.59 -0.20 11.22
C ALA A 27 -2.79 -0.31 12.74
N THR A 28 -3.34 -1.42 13.21
CA THR A 28 -3.48 -1.71 14.65
C THR A 28 -2.67 -2.94 15.03
N ALA A 29 -2.03 -2.89 16.20
CA ALA A 29 -1.17 -3.97 16.67
C ALA A 29 -1.98 -5.25 16.91
N SER A 30 -1.50 -6.40 16.42
CA SER A 30 -2.19 -7.68 16.54
C SER A 30 -2.16 -8.26 17.96
N ASP A 31 -1.22 -7.81 18.79
CA ASP A 31 -1.12 -8.12 20.23
C ASP A 31 -1.76 -7.04 21.12
N GLY A 32 -2.36 -5.99 20.53
CA GLY A 32 -2.89 -4.84 21.26
C GLY A 32 -1.83 -3.92 21.87
N GLN A 33 -0.55 -4.12 21.55
CA GLN A 33 0.56 -3.32 22.08
C GLN A 33 1.53 -2.86 20.98
N THR A 34 2.42 -3.74 20.51
CA THR A 34 3.59 -3.33 19.69
C THR A 34 3.76 -4.12 18.41
N LYS A 35 3.05 -5.25 18.23
CA LYS A 35 3.23 -6.11 17.07
C LYS A 35 2.36 -5.65 15.90
N PHE A 36 2.97 -5.00 14.91
CA PHE A 36 2.31 -4.67 13.64
C PHE A 36 2.65 -5.70 12.57
N GLU A 37 1.63 -6.14 11.85
CA GLU A 37 1.76 -7.19 10.84
C GLU A 37 1.87 -6.59 9.45
N GLY A 38 2.84 -7.06 8.69
CA GLY A 38 3.14 -6.56 7.36
C GLY A 38 4.43 -7.17 6.83
N GLY A 39 4.86 -6.69 5.67
CA GLY A 39 6.09 -7.15 5.05
C GLY A 39 6.32 -6.51 3.70
N ASP A 40 7.16 -7.14 2.89
CA ASP A 40 7.38 -6.77 1.50
C ASP A 40 6.92 -7.86 0.53
N VAL A 41 6.76 -7.44 -0.72
CA VAL A 41 6.51 -8.30 -1.87
C VAL A 41 7.39 -7.81 -3.00
N GLN A 42 8.17 -8.71 -3.58
CA GLN A 42 9.06 -8.35 -4.68
C GLN A 42 8.23 -7.92 -5.90
N TRP A 43 8.73 -6.97 -6.69
CA TRP A 43 7.98 -6.41 -7.82
C TRP A 43 7.44 -7.48 -8.79
N ARG A 44 8.27 -8.48 -9.10
CA ARG A 44 7.91 -9.63 -9.95
C ARG A 44 6.77 -10.49 -9.40
N ASP A 45 6.53 -10.45 -8.09
CA ASP A 45 5.52 -11.28 -7.43
C ASP A 45 4.26 -10.46 -7.07
N LEU A 46 4.29 -9.14 -7.26
CA LEU A 46 3.21 -8.24 -6.87
C LEU A 46 1.88 -8.62 -7.53
N HIS A 47 1.90 -8.91 -8.83
CA HIS A 47 0.71 -9.30 -9.60
C HIS A 47 0.22 -10.72 -9.32
N HIS A 48 1.09 -11.60 -8.80
CA HIS A 48 0.70 -12.93 -8.34
C HIS A 48 0.01 -12.87 -6.98
N ARG A 49 0.45 -11.95 -6.11
CA ARG A 49 -0.04 -11.83 -4.73
C ARG A 49 -1.26 -10.92 -4.60
N TYR A 50 -1.34 -9.88 -5.42
CA TYR A 50 -2.38 -8.87 -5.35
C TYR A 50 -2.95 -8.59 -6.75
N ASN A 51 -4.25 -8.31 -6.81
CA ASN A 51 -4.88 -7.82 -8.03
C ASN A 51 -4.50 -6.35 -8.24
N ILE A 52 -3.38 -6.10 -8.94
CA ILE A 52 -2.85 -4.76 -9.18
C ILE A 52 -3.79 -3.86 -9.99
N SER A 53 -4.81 -4.41 -10.67
CA SER A 53 -5.83 -3.61 -11.35
C SER A 53 -6.75 -2.85 -10.38
N MET A 54 -6.79 -3.25 -9.11
CA MET A 54 -7.51 -2.53 -8.06
C MET A 54 -6.74 -1.33 -7.50
N ALA A 55 -5.54 -1.07 -8.02
CA ALA A 55 -4.71 0.01 -7.53
C ALA A 55 -5.36 1.37 -7.78
N ARG A 56 -5.41 2.20 -6.73
CA ARG A 56 -5.74 3.61 -6.79
C ARG A 56 -4.45 4.42 -6.84
N PHE A 57 -4.46 5.55 -7.54
CA PHE A 57 -3.31 6.45 -7.58
C PHE A 57 -3.56 7.66 -6.69
N HIS A 58 -2.72 7.87 -5.68
CA HIS A 58 -2.81 9.05 -4.83
C HIS A 58 -2.14 10.24 -5.51
N GLN A 59 -2.92 11.27 -5.83
CA GLN A 59 -2.44 12.42 -6.61
C GLN A 59 -1.45 13.30 -5.86
N GLY A 60 -1.56 13.41 -4.53
CA GLY A 60 -0.61 14.21 -3.73
C GLY A 60 0.76 13.56 -3.62
N ALA A 61 0.80 12.25 -3.36
CA ALA A 61 2.04 11.49 -3.19
C ALA A 61 2.65 10.99 -4.51
N LYS A 62 1.87 11.01 -5.60
CA LYS A 62 2.24 10.40 -6.89
C LYS A 62 2.63 8.93 -6.73
N SER A 63 1.81 8.18 -6.00
CA SER A 63 2.07 6.76 -5.69
C SER A 63 0.80 5.92 -5.79
N PRO A 64 0.90 4.70 -6.32
CA PRO A 64 -0.20 3.75 -6.29
C PRO A 64 -0.31 3.04 -4.94
N TYR A 65 -1.53 2.67 -4.58
CA TYR A 65 -1.81 1.82 -3.44
C TYR A 65 -3.04 0.94 -3.70
N ILE A 66 -3.15 -0.16 -2.97
CA ILE A 66 -4.34 -1.02 -2.95
C ILE A 66 -4.84 -1.07 -1.51
N TRP A 67 -6.13 -0.82 -1.35
CA TRP A 67 -6.85 -1.07 -0.11
C TRP A 67 -7.81 -2.25 -0.32
N ILE A 68 -7.68 -3.29 0.50
CA ILE A 68 -8.53 -4.50 0.48
C ILE A 68 -9.31 -4.57 1.79
N PRO A 69 -10.53 -4.02 1.85
CA PRO A 69 -11.31 -3.90 3.08
C PRO A 69 -11.59 -5.23 3.75
N GLU A 70 -11.95 -6.25 2.97
CA GLU A 70 -12.35 -7.57 3.46
C GLU A 70 -11.20 -8.28 4.17
N LYS A 71 -9.96 -7.96 3.79
CA LYS A 71 -8.73 -8.51 4.36
C LYS A 71 -8.03 -7.55 5.31
N LYS A 72 -8.58 -6.36 5.55
CA LYS A 72 -7.93 -5.26 6.26
C LYS A 72 -6.47 -5.06 5.84
N THR A 73 -6.22 -5.14 4.53
CA THR A 73 -4.86 -5.15 3.97
C THR A 73 -4.62 -3.94 3.09
N PHE A 74 -3.57 -3.19 3.40
CA PHE A 74 -3.08 -2.09 2.60
C PHE A 74 -1.78 -2.47 1.91
N VAL A 75 -1.61 -2.09 0.64
CA VAL A 75 -0.39 -2.36 -0.14
C VAL A 75 0.04 -1.08 -0.83
N GLY A 76 1.27 -0.62 -0.56
CA GLY A 76 1.91 0.51 -1.27
C GLY A 76 3.06 0.00 -2.12
N PHE A 77 3.21 0.54 -3.34
CA PHE A 77 4.22 0.09 -4.31
C PHE A 77 4.48 1.17 -5.37
N GLU A 78 5.26 0.85 -6.42
CA GLU A 78 5.48 1.73 -7.57
C GLU A 78 4.87 1.16 -8.84
N ASN A 79 4.37 1.97 -9.75
CA ASN A 79 3.89 1.52 -11.05
C ASN A 79 4.42 2.45 -12.16
N PRO A 80 4.22 2.12 -13.45
CA PRO A 80 4.69 2.98 -14.53
C PRO A 80 4.25 4.44 -14.41
N GLU A 81 3.04 4.70 -13.88
CA GLU A 81 2.54 6.06 -13.63
C GLU A 81 3.36 6.81 -12.58
N SER A 82 3.66 6.20 -11.41
CA SER A 82 4.48 6.86 -10.38
C SER A 82 5.92 7.10 -10.83
N LEU A 83 6.47 6.23 -11.67
CA LEU A 83 7.84 6.36 -12.17
C LEU A 83 8.03 7.60 -13.06
N ILE A 84 7.00 8.03 -13.79
CA ILE A 84 7.04 9.25 -14.62
C ILE A 84 7.26 10.50 -13.75
N HIS A 85 6.89 10.48 -12.48
CA HIS A 85 7.07 11.60 -11.56
C HIS A 85 8.41 11.59 -10.82
N LYS A 86 9.30 10.62 -11.11
CA LYS A 86 10.56 10.39 -10.38
C LYS A 86 11.81 10.55 -11.23
N VAL A 87 11.62 10.93 -12.49
CA VAL A 87 12.66 11.29 -13.46
C VAL A 87 13.09 12.75 -13.32
#